data_AF-A0AA94HMY5-F1
#
_entry.id   AF-A0AA94HMY5-F1
#
_cell.length_a   1.000
_cell.length_b   1.000
_cell.length_c   1.000
_cell.angle_alpha   90.00
_cell.angle_beta   90.00
_cell.angle_gamma   90.00
#
_symmetry.space_group_name_H-M   'P 1'
#
loop_
_entity.id
_entity.type
_entity.pdbx_description
1 polymer ?
#
loop_
_entity_poly.entity_id
_entity_poly.type
_entity_poly.pdbx_seq_one_letter_code
_entity_poly.pdbx_strand_id
1 'polypeptide(L)'
;MDLLQSLDAYRHEASWAVWKTDDAGDVVGDPEFPLEAATEAAHGRAMIVALNPGGIPSAEHPVTPDWSNFHSPNSRHNDIFLAHAFVGTPFWGAYMTDLHPQLVEPNSTLVRPEQEEALRSVQSLIAQARLLQSVGTIICLGGKSLRSISAYADLIERETGIRSIVGVPHYSRSNANVHKHDAERYRRLVHEALGLVTEEVESGPESSGKTRSTK
;
A
#
# COMPACT_ATOMS: atom_id res chain seq x y z
N MET A 1 7.06 21.49 2.61
CA MET A 1 5.67 21.47 3.11
C MET A 1 5.51 20.17 3.85
N ASP A 2 5.05 20.22 5.10
CA ASP A 2 4.77 19.01 5.87
C ASP A 2 3.50 18.36 5.31
N LEU A 3 3.65 17.17 4.73
CA LEU A 3 2.54 16.46 4.10
C LEU A 3 1.56 15.89 5.12
N LEU A 4 2.02 15.49 6.31
CA LEU A 4 1.12 15.01 7.37
C LEU A 4 0.23 16.15 7.83
N GLN A 5 0.79 17.34 8.06
CA GLN A 5 0.01 18.52 8.40
C GLN A 5 -0.99 18.89 7.29
N SER A 6 -0.57 18.79 6.03
CA SER A 6 -1.40 19.15 4.88
C SER A 6 -2.58 18.21 4.66
N LEU A 7 -2.46 16.96 5.11
CA LEU A 7 -3.48 15.92 4.99
C LEU A 7 -4.17 15.60 6.31
N ASP A 8 -3.97 16.40 7.36
CA ASP A 8 -4.51 16.18 8.72
C ASP A 8 -6.03 15.93 8.75
N ALA A 9 -6.77 16.55 7.84
CA ALA A 9 -8.21 16.32 7.68
C ALA A 9 -8.60 14.87 7.33
N TYR A 10 -7.65 14.07 6.83
CA TYR A 10 -7.82 12.68 6.41
C TYR A 10 -7.16 11.67 7.37
N ARG A 11 -6.58 12.13 8.49
CA ARG A 11 -5.76 11.28 9.37
C ARG A 11 -6.47 10.04 9.92
N HIS A 12 -7.80 10.04 9.99
CA HIS A 12 -8.58 8.90 10.49
C HIS A 12 -8.90 7.84 9.42
N GLU A 13 -8.64 8.14 8.14
CA GLU A 13 -8.98 7.30 6.98
C GLU A 13 -7.80 7.08 6.02
N ALA A 14 -6.61 7.44 6.47
CA ALA A 14 -5.39 7.38 5.69
C ALA A 14 -4.20 7.00 6.55
N SER A 15 -3.08 6.72 5.89
CA SER A 15 -1.80 6.40 6.49
C SER A 15 -0.67 6.72 5.50
N TRP A 16 0.53 6.27 5.84
CA TRP A 16 1.74 6.36 5.06
C TRP A 16 2.41 4.99 5.05
N ALA A 17 3.00 4.61 3.92
CA ALA A 17 3.67 3.33 3.73
C ALA A 17 5.03 3.30 4.44
N VAL A 18 4.99 3.38 5.77
CA VAL A 18 6.15 3.41 6.67
C VAL A 18 5.82 2.58 7.89
N TRP A 19 6.74 1.69 8.27
CA TRP A 19 6.67 0.87 9.48
C TRP A 19 7.98 1.00 10.24
N LYS A 20 7.98 0.62 11.52
CA LYS A 20 9.22 0.56 12.30
C LYS A 20 10.20 -0.42 11.63
N THR A 21 11.47 -0.05 11.60
CA THR A 21 12.57 -0.90 11.12
C THR A 21 13.64 -0.97 12.20
N ASP A 22 14.46 -2.03 12.17
CA ASP A 22 15.66 -2.10 12.99
C ASP A 22 16.84 -1.32 12.36
N ASP A 23 18.00 -1.34 13.00
CA ASP A 23 19.21 -0.65 12.51
C ASP A 23 19.71 -1.19 11.15
N ALA A 24 19.30 -2.39 10.74
CA ALA A 24 19.61 -2.97 9.44
C ALA A 24 18.60 -2.55 8.36
N GLY A 25 17.50 -1.87 8.75
CA GLY A 25 16.41 -1.48 7.87
C GLY A 25 15.36 -2.58 7.67
N ASP A 26 15.42 -3.66 8.47
CA ASP A 26 14.45 -4.75 8.40
C ASP A 26 13.18 -4.38 9.16
N VAL A 27 12.02 -4.68 8.58
CA VAL A 27 10.72 -4.38 9.20
C VAL A 27 10.58 -5.15 10.52
N VAL A 28 10.31 -4.43 11.60
CA VAL A 28 10.00 -5.03 12.91
C VAL A 28 8.48 -5.13 13.09
N GLY A 29 8.03 -6.24 13.67
CA GLY A 29 6.61 -6.63 13.75
C GLY A 29 5.72 -5.79 14.67
N ASP A 30 6.11 -4.55 14.99
CA ASP A 30 5.27 -3.60 15.70
C ASP A 30 4.38 -2.86 14.69
N PRO A 31 3.06 -3.05 14.74
CA PRO A 31 2.13 -2.46 13.81
C PRO A 31 1.80 -0.99 14.13
N GLU A 32 2.26 -0.41 15.24
CA GLU A 32 2.01 0.99 15.57
C GLU A 32 2.53 1.94 14.47
N PHE A 33 1.73 2.95 14.11
CA PHE A 33 2.12 3.96 13.13
C PHE A 33 3.34 4.77 13.62
N PRO A 34 4.48 4.74 12.90
CA PRO A 34 5.72 5.36 13.36
C PRO A 34 5.76 6.84 12.96
N LEU A 35 5.09 7.72 13.72
CA LEU A 35 4.91 9.14 13.36
C LEU A 35 6.22 9.86 12.99
N GLU A 36 7.30 9.66 13.74
CA GLU A 36 8.60 10.28 13.48
C GLU A 36 9.18 9.81 12.14
N ALA A 37 9.30 8.50 11.93
CA ALA A 37 9.78 7.93 10.66
C ALA A 37 8.89 8.32 9.48
N ALA A 38 7.57 8.40 9.69
CA ALA A 38 6.63 8.84 8.66
C ALA A 38 6.84 10.32 8.29
N THR A 39 7.10 11.19 9.26
CA THR A 39 7.40 12.61 9.01
C THR A 39 8.64 12.79 8.13
N GLU A 40 9.64 11.93 8.31
CA GLU A 40 10.88 11.98 7.51
C GLU A 40 10.73 11.36 6.11
N ALA A 41 10.02 10.23 6.01
CA ALA A 41 9.91 9.46 4.77
C ALA A 41 8.74 9.92 3.86
N ALA A 42 7.73 10.60 4.40
CA ALA A 42 6.50 10.94 3.70
C ALA A 42 6.75 11.70 2.39
N HIS A 43 6.10 11.24 1.32
CA HIS A 43 6.18 11.90 0.02
C HIS A 43 4.90 11.74 -0.81
N GLY A 44 4.67 12.69 -1.71
CA GLY A 44 3.50 12.68 -2.61
C GLY A 44 3.67 11.91 -3.92
N ARG A 45 4.81 11.25 -4.17
CA ARG A 45 5.11 10.63 -5.48
C ARG A 45 4.15 9.53 -5.91
N ALA A 46 3.52 8.84 -4.96
CA ALA A 46 2.54 7.80 -5.22
C ALA A 46 1.42 7.85 -4.17
N MET A 47 0.24 7.36 -4.57
CA MET A 47 -0.89 7.10 -3.67
C MET A 47 -1.21 5.61 -3.73
N ILE A 48 -1.30 4.96 -2.58
CA ILE A 48 -1.70 3.56 -2.46
C ILE A 48 -3.14 3.52 -1.96
N VAL A 49 -4.03 2.88 -2.71
CA VAL A 49 -5.48 2.96 -2.48
C VAL A 49 -6.10 1.58 -2.32
N ALA A 50 -6.58 1.28 -1.12
CA ALA A 50 -7.46 0.14 -0.88
C ALA A 50 -8.92 0.50 -1.18
N LEU A 51 -9.79 -0.51 -1.21
CA LEU A 51 -11.21 -0.27 -1.51
C LEU A 51 -11.91 0.41 -0.33
N ASN A 52 -11.73 -0.13 0.87
CA ASN A 52 -12.46 0.26 2.07
C ASN A 52 -11.81 -0.38 3.32
N PRO A 53 -12.04 0.18 4.52
CA PRO A 53 -11.49 -0.35 5.76
C PRO A 53 -11.93 -1.79 6.02
N GLY A 54 -10.96 -2.66 6.32
CA GLY A 54 -11.23 -4.09 6.58
C GLY A 54 -11.62 -4.42 8.03
N GLY A 55 -11.53 -3.47 8.95
CA GLY A 55 -11.84 -3.68 10.38
C GLY A 55 -13.28 -3.30 10.71
N ILE A 56 -13.99 -4.13 11.49
CA ILE A 56 -15.27 -3.74 12.10
C ILE A 56 -14.93 -2.82 13.28
N PRO A 57 -15.52 -1.61 13.42
CA PRO A 57 -15.36 -0.83 14.62
C PRO A 57 -16.05 -1.62 15.73
N SER A 58 -15.29 -2.22 16.65
CA SER A 58 -15.88 -2.81 17.85
C SER A 58 -16.06 -1.70 18.88
N ALA A 59 -17.01 -1.86 19.80
CA ALA A 59 -17.17 -0.96 20.94
C ALA A 59 -15.90 -0.87 21.82
N GLU A 60 -14.96 -1.82 21.66
CA GLU A 60 -13.67 -1.89 22.35
C GLU A 60 -12.53 -1.18 21.58
N HIS A 61 -12.71 -0.91 20.28
CA HIS A 61 -11.75 -0.18 19.42
C HIS A 61 -12.46 0.94 18.65
N PRO A 62 -12.92 1.99 19.34
CA PRO A 62 -13.89 2.94 18.79
C PRO A 62 -13.31 3.92 17.76
N VAL A 63 -11.98 4.05 17.64
CA VAL A 63 -11.33 4.98 16.71
C VAL A 63 -10.02 4.36 16.24
N THR A 64 -9.84 4.23 14.92
CA THR A 64 -8.51 3.96 14.35
C THR A 64 -7.60 5.11 14.77
N PRO A 65 -6.47 4.87 15.46
CA PRO A 65 -5.55 5.94 15.81
C PRO A 65 -5.15 6.72 14.57
N ASP A 66 -4.76 7.98 14.75
CA ASP A 66 -4.34 8.83 13.63
C ASP A 66 -3.29 8.10 12.78
N TRP A 67 -3.50 8.15 11.48
CA TRP A 67 -2.65 7.54 10.46
C TRP A 67 -2.55 6.01 10.53
N SER A 68 -3.45 5.33 11.23
CA SER A 68 -3.27 3.90 11.52
C SER A 68 -4.18 2.94 10.74
N ASN A 69 -4.82 3.39 9.64
CA ASN A 69 -5.76 2.53 8.90
C ASN A 69 -5.12 1.32 8.18
N PHE A 70 -3.81 1.35 7.96
CA PHE A 70 -3.00 0.23 7.44
C PHE A 70 -1.98 -0.30 8.46
N HIS A 71 -2.24 -0.07 9.75
CA HIS A 71 -1.31 -0.30 10.87
C HIS A 71 -2.03 -1.02 12.01
N SER A 72 -2.84 -2.03 11.68
CA SER A 72 -3.66 -2.72 12.65
C SER A 72 -2.81 -3.59 13.60
N PRO A 73 -2.99 -3.47 14.93
CA PRO A 73 -2.34 -4.36 15.89
C PRO A 73 -2.89 -5.79 15.90
N ASN A 74 -3.98 -6.02 15.20
CA ASN A 74 -4.60 -7.32 15.14
C ASN A 74 -3.85 -8.21 14.12
N SER A 75 -3.17 -9.24 14.63
CA SER A 75 -2.43 -10.25 13.83
C SER A 75 -3.25 -10.99 12.77
N ARG A 76 -4.59 -10.84 12.76
CA ARG A 76 -5.45 -11.34 11.67
C ARG A 76 -5.39 -10.45 10.43
N HIS A 77 -4.96 -9.20 10.58
CA HIS A 77 -4.67 -8.28 9.49
C HIS A 77 -3.24 -8.55 9.01
N ASN A 78 -3.08 -8.60 7.69
CA ASN A 78 -1.80 -8.86 7.05
C ASN A 78 -1.10 -7.54 6.69
N ASP A 79 -1.31 -6.46 7.45
CA ASP A 79 -0.78 -5.14 7.12
C ASP A 79 0.76 -5.16 6.99
N ILE A 80 1.43 -6.02 7.77
CA ILE A 80 2.87 -6.28 7.67
C ILE A 80 3.32 -6.73 6.27
N PHE A 81 2.43 -7.33 5.46
CA PHE A 81 2.75 -7.71 4.08
C PHE A 81 2.98 -6.48 3.21
N LEU A 82 2.29 -5.37 3.48
CA LEU A 82 2.54 -4.09 2.80
C LEU A 82 3.89 -3.53 3.21
N ALA A 83 4.25 -3.61 4.48
CA ALA A 83 5.58 -3.23 4.97
C ALA A 83 6.67 -3.99 4.23
N HIS A 84 6.58 -5.33 4.17
CA HIS A 84 7.50 -6.17 3.41
C HIS A 84 7.45 -5.88 1.90
N ALA A 85 6.32 -5.49 1.32
CA ALA A 85 6.25 -5.18 -0.11
C ALA A 85 6.94 -3.85 -0.46
N PHE A 86 6.84 -2.85 0.41
CA PHE A 86 7.30 -1.49 0.11
C PHE A 86 8.65 -1.12 0.71
N VAL A 87 9.14 -1.83 1.74
CA VAL A 87 10.46 -1.57 2.33
C VAL A 87 11.56 -1.65 1.27
N GLY A 88 12.44 -0.63 1.24
CA GLY A 88 13.51 -0.50 0.25
C GLY A 88 13.05 -0.14 -1.17
N THR A 89 11.77 0.18 -1.39
CA THR A 89 11.25 0.61 -2.70
C THR A 89 11.03 2.12 -2.75
N PRO A 90 10.89 2.73 -3.94
CA PRO A 90 10.49 4.13 -4.08
C PRO A 90 9.10 4.47 -3.54
N PHE A 91 8.33 3.46 -3.10
CA PHE A 91 6.99 3.60 -2.53
C PHE A 91 6.99 3.60 -0.99
N TRP A 92 8.14 3.38 -0.35
CA TRP A 92 8.29 3.62 1.09
C TRP A 92 8.09 5.10 1.39
N GLY A 93 7.17 5.43 2.29
CA GLY A 93 6.74 6.81 2.55
C GLY A 93 5.64 7.33 1.64
N ALA A 94 5.09 6.51 0.73
CA ALA A 94 3.93 6.90 -0.07
C ALA A 94 2.66 7.05 0.78
N TYR A 95 1.77 7.95 0.38
CA TYR A 95 0.48 8.13 1.03
C TYR A 95 -0.45 6.93 0.79
N MET A 96 -1.21 6.52 1.79
CA MET A 96 -2.14 5.40 1.74
C MET A 96 -3.54 5.84 2.15
N THR A 97 -4.59 5.38 1.46
CA THR A 97 -5.99 5.67 1.83
C THR A 97 -6.94 4.58 1.36
N ASP A 98 -8.17 4.61 1.86
CA ASP A 98 -9.29 3.83 1.37
C ASP A 98 -10.16 4.67 0.42
N LEU A 99 -10.63 4.09 -0.69
CA LEU A 99 -11.53 4.78 -1.61
C LEU A 99 -12.90 5.09 -0.96
N HIS A 100 -13.42 4.15 -0.17
CA HIS A 100 -14.69 4.27 0.54
C HIS A 100 -14.48 4.15 2.06
N PRO A 101 -13.92 5.17 2.72
CA PRO A 101 -13.57 5.10 4.14
C PRO A 101 -14.78 4.98 5.07
N GLN A 102 -15.96 5.42 4.60
CA GLN A 102 -17.22 5.32 5.34
C GLN A 102 -17.89 3.93 5.23
N LEU A 103 -17.48 3.10 4.26
CA LEU A 103 -18.05 1.78 4.02
C LEU A 103 -17.26 0.71 4.76
N VAL A 104 -17.51 0.58 6.05
CA VAL A 104 -16.84 -0.40 6.89
C VAL A 104 -17.47 -1.79 6.70
N GLU A 105 -16.92 -2.54 5.74
CA GLU A 105 -17.43 -3.85 5.30
C GLU A 105 -16.26 -4.79 4.96
N PRO A 106 -15.95 -5.80 5.79
CA PRO A 106 -14.81 -6.68 5.57
C PRO A 106 -14.93 -7.52 4.29
N ASN A 107 -16.15 -7.75 3.80
CA ASN A 107 -16.39 -8.44 2.56
C ASN A 107 -16.57 -7.45 1.40
N SER A 108 -15.50 -7.25 0.64
CA SER A 108 -15.52 -6.41 -0.56
C SER A 108 -16.62 -6.75 -1.59
N THR A 109 -17.25 -7.94 -1.58
CA THR A 109 -18.36 -8.26 -2.52
C THR A 109 -19.68 -7.56 -2.17
N LEU A 110 -19.78 -7.08 -0.93
CA LEU A 110 -20.90 -6.32 -0.41
C LEU A 110 -20.69 -4.81 -0.53
N VAL A 111 -19.45 -4.36 -0.76
CA VAL A 111 -19.13 -2.96 -1.06
C VAL A 111 -19.66 -2.62 -2.46
N ARG A 112 -20.84 -1.99 -2.49
CA ARG A 112 -21.55 -1.56 -3.69
C ARG A 112 -22.01 -0.12 -3.50
N PRO A 113 -21.09 0.86 -3.57
CA PRO A 113 -21.47 2.25 -3.49
C PRO A 113 -22.41 2.59 -4.65
N GLU A 114 -23.42 3.40 -4.37
CA GLU A 114 -24.25 4.01 -5.42
C GLU A 114 -23.38 4.92 -6.29
N GLN A 115 -23.81 5.20 -7.53
CA GLN A 115 -23.00 5.96 -8.49
C GLN A 115 -22.54 7.32 -7.94
N GLU A 116 -23.43 8.03 -7.25
CA GLU A 116 -23.10 9.33 -6.62
C GLU A 116 -22.08 9.19 -5.49
N GLU A 117 -22.14 8.11 -4.72
CA GLU A 117 -21.18 7.83 -3.65
C GLU A 117 -19.81 7.47 -4.22
N ALA A 118 -19.78 6.64 -5.27
CA ALA A 118 -18.55 6.33 -5.99
C ALA A 118 -17.89 7.60 -6.56
N LEU A 119 -18.69 8.50 -7.13
CA LEU A 119 -18.18 9.79 -7.63
C LEU A 119 -17.64 10.65 -6.48
N ARG A 120 -18.35 10.76 -5.34
CA ARG A 120 -17.88 11.51 -4.16
C ARG A 120 -16.56 10.95 -3.63
N SER A 121 -16.43 9.63 -3.56
CA SER A 121 -15.18 8.96 -3.17
C SER A 121 -14.02 9.30 -4.09
N VAL A 122 -14.22 9.28 -5.41
CA VAL A 122 -13.19 9.67 -6.37
C VAL A 122 -12.85 11.17 -6.28
N GLN A 123 -13.85 12.02 -6.04
CA GLN A 123 -13.61 13.45 -5.82
C GLN A 123 -12.77 13.70 -4.55
N SER A 124 -13.01 12.94 -3.47
CA SER A 124 -12.17 12.98 -2.27
C SER A 124 -10.74 12.54 -2.59
N LEU A 125 -10.56 11.45 -3.32
CA LEU A 125 -9.25 10.97 -3.77
C LEU A 125 -8.50 12.04 -4.59
N ILE A 126 -9.19 12.72 -5.51
CA ILE A 126 -8.63 13.82 -6.30
C ILE A 126 -8.21 15.00 -5.41
N ALA A 127 -9.00 15.33 -4.39
CA ALA A 127 -8.65 16.39 -3.45
C ALA A 127 -7.38 16.05 -2.67
N GLN A 128 -7.26 14.81 -2.17
CA GLN A 128 -6.05 14.32 -1.50
C GLN A 128 -4.83 14.32 -2.46
N ALA A 129 -5.00 13.88 -3.70
CA ALA A 129 -3.94 13.89 -4.72
C ALA A 129 -3.40 15.31 -4.99
N ARG A 130 -4.28 16.33 -4.99
CA ARG A 130 -3.88 17.74 -5.15
C ARG A 130 -3.06 18.25 -3.97
N LEU A 131 -3.39 17.82 -2.75
CA LEU A 131 -2.60 18.17 -1.56
C LEU A 131 -1.21 17.53 -1.57
N LEU A 132 -1.07 16.34 -2.17
CA LEU A 132 0.21 15.66 -2.35
C LEU A 132 1.10 16.28 -3.45
N GLN A 133 0.50 17.04 -4.38
CA GLN A 133 1.13 17.84 -5.45
C GLN A 133 2.01 17.10 -6.49
N SER A 134 2.46 15.88 -6.20
CA SER A 134 3.53 15.20 -6.93
C SER A 134 3.19 13.76 -7.31
N VAL A 135 1.91 13.40 -7.23
CA VAL A 135 1.46 12.03 -7.49
C VAL A 135 1.71 11.68 -8.96
N GLY A 136 2.62 10.73 -9.18
CA GLY A 136 2.88 10.17 -10.50
C GLY A 136 2.12 8.88 -10.77
N THR A 137 1.73 8.15 -9.73
CA THR A 137 1.06 6.84 -9.84
C THR A 137 0.09 6.58 -8.70
N ILE A 138 -1.09 6.03 -9.03
CA ILE A 138 -2.03 5.45 -8.08
C ILE A 138 -1.85 3.92 -8.11
N ILE A 139 -1.57 3.33 -6.95
CA ILE A 139 -1.40 1.89 -6.74
C ILE A 139 -2.65 1.34 -6.07
N CYS A 140 -3.44 0.56 -6.79
CA CYS A 140 -4.70 0.02 -6.32
C CYS A 140 -4.48 -1.35 -5.66
N LEU A 141 -4.79 -1.46 -4.37
CA LEU A 141 -4.74 -2.73 -3.64
C LEU A 141 -5.97 -3.57 -4.01
N GLY A 142 -5.76 -4.58 -4.84
CA GLY A 142 -6.80 -5.51 -5.31
C GLY A 142 -7.61 -5.03 -6.51
N GLY A 143 -8.16 -5.99 -7.26
CA GLY A 143 -8.83 -5.71 -8.53
C GLY A 143 -10.12 -4.89 -8.43
N LYS A 144 -10.78 -4.82 -7.27
CA LYS A 144 -11.96 -3.96 -7.09
C LYS A 144 -11.58 -2.50 -6.95
N SER A 145 -10.57 -2.18 -6.14
CA SER A 145 -10.00 -0.84 -6.05
C SER A 145 -9.57 -0.37 -7.45
N LEU A 146 -8.85 -1.23 -8.20
CA LEU A 146 -8.45 -0.92 -9.57
C LEU A 146 -9.65 -0.59 -10.46
N ARG A 147 -10.66 -1.48 -10.53
CA ARG A 147 -11.83 -1.25 -11.38
C ARG A 147 -12.60 0.02 -11.00
N SER A 148 -12.79 0.27 -9.72
CA SER A 148 -13.50 1.46 -9.23
C SER A 148 -12.78 2.74 -9.61
N ILE A 149 -11.45 2.80 -9.45
CA ILE A 149 -10.66 3.99 -9.79
C ILE A 149 -10.56 4.16 -11.31
N SER A 150 -10.29 3.06 -12.05
CA SER A 150 -10.17 3.09 -13.51
C SER A 150 -11.45 3.51 -14.22
N ALA A 151 -12.63 3.28 -13.62
CA ALA A 151 -13.91 3.78 -14.14
C ALA A 151 -13.97 5.32 -14.22
N TYR A 152 -13.10 6.03 -13.50
CA TYR A 152 -13.01 7.48 -13.47
C TYR A 152 -11.63 8.00 -13.93
N ALA A 153 -10.85 7.20 -14.67
CA ALA A 153 -9.49 7.56 -15.10
C ALA A 153 -9.45 8.91 -15.83
N ASP A 154 -10.38 9.18 -16.74
CA ASP A 154 -10.43 10.46 -17.49
C ASP A 154 -10.69 11.67 -16.58
N LEU A 155 -11.49 11.49 -15.53
CA LEU A 155 -11.73 12.54 -14.53
C LEU A 155 -10.44 12.76 -13.71
N ILE A 156 -9.82 11.68 -13.23
CA ILE A 156 -8.58 11.76 -12.44
C ILE A 156 -7.47 12.43 -13.27
N GLU A 157 -7.23 11.99 -14.51
CA GLU A 157 -6.22 12.58 -15.38
C GLU A 157 -6.49 14.06 -15.62
N ARG A 158 -7.73 14.44 -15.95
CA ARG A 158 -8.07 15.84 -16.21
C ARG A 158 -7.84 16.73 -14.98
N GLU A 159 -8.18 16.25 -13.79
CA GLU A 159 -8.17 17.06 -12.57
C GLU A 159 -6.81 17.08 -11.87
N THR A 160 -5.91 16.13 -12.16
CA THR A 160 -4.65 15.92 -11.43
C THR A 160 -3.42 15.72 -12.34
N GLY A 161 -3.62 15.34 -13.60
CA GLY A 161 -2.54 14.91 -14.51
C GLY A 161 -2.07 13.47 -14.31
N ILE A 162 -2.62 12.72 -13.34
CA ILE A 162 -2.22 11.34 -13.07
C ILE A 162 -2.73 10.42 -14.16
N ARG A 163 -1.80 9.72 -14.83
CA ARG A 163 -2.09 8.74 -15.89
C ARG A 163 -1.84 7.30 -15.49
N SER A 164 -0.94 7.09 -14.53
CA SER A 164 -0.53 5.76 -14.10
C SER A 164 -1.44 5.27 -12.99
N ILE A 165 -2.28 4.28 -13.30
CA ILE A 165 -3.14 3.57 -12.34
C ILE A 165 -2.79 2.08 -12.47
N VAL A 166 -2.16 1.53 -11.43
CA VAL A 166 -1.61 0.16 -11.45
C VAL A 166 -2.26 -0.66 -10.35
N GLY A 167 -2.66 -1.89 -10.66
CA GLY A 167 -3.21 -2.80 -9.66
C GLY A 167 -2.17 -3.76 -9.11
N VAL A 168 -2.19 -4.00 -7.80
CA VAL A 168 -1.42 -5.06 -7.15
C VAL A 168 -2.37 -6.03 -6.43
N PRO A 169 -1.96 -7.26 -6.10
CA PRO A 169 -2.79 -8.16 -5.31
C PRO A 169 -3.17 -7.56 -3.95
N HIS A 170 -4.37 -7.88 -3.48
CA HIS A 170 -4.77 -7.49 -2.12
C HIS A 170 -4.00 -8.34 -1.09
N TYR A 171 -3.60 -7.72 0.01
CA TYR A 171 -2.79 -8.36 1.07
C TYR A 171 -3.63 -9.11 2.10
N SER A 172 -4.95 -8.91 2.13
CA SER A 172 -5.87 -9.52 3.10
C SER A 172 -5.77 -11.04 3.16
N ARG A 173 -6.10 -11.58 4.34
CA ARG A 173 -6.20 -13.01 4.58
C ARG A 173 -7.15 -13.74 3.62
N SER A 174 -8.22 -13.08 3.17
CA SER A 174 -9.15 -13.64 2.17
C SER A 174 -8.49 -13.89 0.81
N ASN A 175 -7.39 -13.21 0.51
CA ASN A 175 -6.62 -13.38 -0.71
C ASN A 175 -5.43 -14.35 -0.53
N ALA A 176 -5.41 -15.13 0.55
CA ALA A 176 -4.33 -16.07 0.86
C ALA A 176 -4.07 -17.11 -0.24
N ASN A 177 -5.03 -17.41 -1.11
CA ASN A 177 -4.77 -18.30 -2.24
C ASN A 177 -3.74 -17.74 -3.24
N VAL A 178 -3.57 -16.41 -3.28
CA VAL A 178 -2.63 -15.72 -4.17
C VAL A 178 -1.23 -15.66 -3.55
N HIS A 179 -1.12 -15.18 -2.32
CA HIS A 179 0.17 -14.97 -1.64
C HIS A 179 0.56 -16.08 -0.66
N LYS A 180 -0.29 -17.10 -0.44
CA LYS A 180 -0.06 -18.29 0.39
C LYS A 180 0.37 -18.01 1.84
N HIS A 181 -0.11 -16.91 2.43
CA HIS A 181 0.33 -16.43 3.74
C HIS A 181 1.84 -16.19 3.84
N ASP A 182 2.49 -15.88 2.72
CA ASP A 182 3.92 -15.64 2.62
C ASP A 182 4.15 -14.18 2.17
N ALA A 183 4.79 -13.39 3.04
CA ALA A 183 5.07 -11.98 2.80
C ALA A 183 6.11 -11.77 1.68
N GLU A 184 7.09 -12.66 1.53
CA GLU A 184 8.07 -12.61 0.45
C GLU A 184 7.42 -12.91 -0.89
N ARG A 185 6.52 -13.89 -0.92
CA ARG A 185 5.69 -14.13 -2.10
C ARG A 185 4.82 -12.93 -2.45
N TYR A 186 4.23 -12.28 -1.45
CA TYR A 186 3.46 -11.06 -1.68
C TYR A 186 4.34 -9.93 -2.23
N ARG A 187 5.52 -9.69 -1.65
CA ARG A 187 6.52 -8.72 -2.12
C ARG A 187 6.85 -8.94 -3.59
N ARG A 188 7.20 -10.16 -4.00
CA ARG A 188 7.50 -10.48 -5.42
C ARG A 188 6.35 -10.13 -6.36
N LEU A 189 5.11 -10.47 -6.00
CA LEU A 189 3.94 -10.16 -6.82
C LEU A 189 3.70 -8.65 -6.94
N VAL A 190 3.90 -7.90 -5.86
CA VAL A 190 3.80 -6.43 -5.87
C VAL A 190 4.92 -5.84 -6.74
N HIS A 191 6.15 -6.33 -6.59
CA HIS A 191 7.31 -5.84 -7.34
C HIS A 191 7.16 -6.10 -8.84
N GLU A 192 6.71 -7.29 -9.23
CA GLU A 192 6.40 -7.63 -10.61
C GLU A 192 5.33 -6.68 -11.19
N ALA A 193 4.21 -6.50 -10.47
CA ALA A 193 3.13 -5.61 -10.91
C ALA A 193 3.56 -4.14 -11.03
N LEU A 194 4.51 -3.70 -10.21
CA LEU A 194 5.05 -2.34 -10.21
C LEU A 194 6.29 -2.18 -11.11
N GLY A 195 6.74 -3.24 -11.79
CA GLY A 195 7.94 -3.21 -12.64
C GLY A 195 9.25 -2.95 -11.87
N LEU A 196 9.30 -3.32 -10.59
CA LEU A 196 10.46 -3.14 -9.71
C LEU A 196 11.51 -4.25 -9.83
N VAL A 197 11.33 -5.20 -10.75
CA VAL A 197 12.20 -6.38 -10.86
C VAL A 197 13.64 -5.93 -11.08
N THR A 198 14.46 -6.20 -10.07
CA THR A 198 15.92 -6.10 -10.10
C THR A 198 16.42 -7.32 -10.86
N GLU A 199 17.30 -7.12 -11.84
CA GLU A 199 18.07 -8.22 -12.40
C GLU A 199 18.84 -8.88 -11.24
N GLU A 200 18.44 -10.09 -10.84
CA GLU A 200 19.28 -10.90 -9.98
C GLU A 200 20.56 -11.19 -10.76
N VAL A 201 21.68 -10.62 -10.29
CA VAL A 201 23.01 -11.03 -10.71
C VAL A 201 23.16 -12.50 -10.32
N GLU A 202 23.04 -13.38 -11.32
CA GLU A 202 23.45 -14.78 -11.20
C GLU A 202 24.93 -14.80 -10.83
N SER A 203 25.24 -14.90 -9.53
CA SER A 203 26.54 -15.35 -9.06
C SER A 203 26.60 -16.86 -9.26
N GLY A 204 26.79 -17.26 -10.51
CA GLY A 204 27.12 -18.64 -10.85
C GLY A 204 28.43 -19.03 -10.14
N PRO A 205 28.51 -20.24 -9.56
CA PRO A 205 29.75 -20.69 -8.93
C PRO A 205 30.82 -20.87 -9.99
N GLU A 206 31.91 -20.10 -9.90
CA GLU A 206 33.14 -20.37 -10.65
C GLU A 206 33.61 -21.80 -10.36
N SER A 207 33.43 -22.67 -11.33
CA SER A 207 34.10 -23.96 -11.37
C SER A 207 35.60 -23.73 -11.62
N SER A 208 36.38 -23.57 -10.55
CA SER A 208 37.83 -23.67 -10.63
C SER A 208 38.22 -25.15 -10.61
N GLY A 209 38.93 -25.54 -11.66
CA GLY A 209 39.17 -26.92 -12.02
C GLY A 209 40.32 -27.61 -11.29
N LYS A 210 40.25 -28.95 -11.34
CA LYS A 210 41.34 -29.91 -11.55
C LYS A 210 42.63 -29.72 -10.75
N THR A 211 42.89 -30.70 -9.88
CA THR A 211 44.23 -31.31 -9.78
C THR A 211 44.12 -32.82 -9.94
N ARG A 212 44.61 -33.33 -11.08
CA ARG A 212 44.92 -34.75 -11.29
C ARG A 212 46.11 -35.09 -10.41
N SER A 213 45.98 -36.13 -9.58
CA SER A 213 47.12 -36.80 -8.96
C SER A 213 47.24 -38.19 -9.57
N THR A 214 48.30 -38.39 -10.35
CA THR A 214 48.75 -39.72 -10.80
C THR A 214 49.79 -40.23 -9.80
N LYS A 215 49.51 -41.37 -9.18
CA LYS A 215 50.50 -42.37 -8.80
C LYS A 215 49.86 -43.75 -8.92
#